data_AF-A0A940UJJ6-F1
#
_entry.id   AF-A0A940UJJ6-F1
#
_cell.length_a   1.000
_cell.length_b   1.000
_cell.length_c   1.000
_cell.angle_alpha   90.00
_cell.angle_beta   90.00
_cell.angle_gamma   90.00
#
_symmetry.space_group_name_H-M   'P 1'
#
loop_
_entity.id
_entity.type
_entity.pdbx_description
1 polymer ?
#
loop_
_entity_poly.entity_id
_entity_poly.type
_entity_poly.pdbx_seq_one_letter_code
_entity_poly.pdbx_strand_id
1 'polypeptide(L)'
;GMTELYGPGTGLDCIHHSGIHYWADYYIVEFLDPDTLEPVPEGEIGEMVVTTLRKEAAPLVRYRTRDLTRAIPGKCECGSVLPRHDRFLGRSDDMFIIRAVNVYPGQIDHVLSCIEDVGSEYQIHIERKPDGKDYMTVKVERGLGCSPEDDARLKRMVEKEIKKQVMVSCDCDICGYGELPRSERKTKRVFDRRE
;
A
#
# COMPACT_ATOMS: atom_id res chain seq x y z
N GLY A 1 6.98 -10.10 -6.17
CA GLY A 1 6.93 -11.56 -6.31
C GLY A 1 6.15 -12.14 -5.15
N MET A 2 5.59 -13.33 -5.31
CA MET A 2 4.80 -14.03 -4.28
C MET A 2 4.92 -15.55 -4.46
N THR A 3 4.78 -16.32 -3.38
CA THR A 3 4.96 -17.78 -3.37
C THR A 3 4.11 -18.48 -4.42
N GLU A 4 2.88 -17.98 -4.62
CA GLU A 4 1.91 -18.46 -5.59
C GLU A 4 2.40 -18.29 -7.04
N LEU A 5 3.25 -17.29 -7.30
CA LEU A 5 3.79 -16.92 -8.62
C LEU A 5 5.31 -17.16 -8.73
N TYR A 6 5.75 -18.36 -8.33
CA TYR A 6 7.15 -18.82 -8.35
C TYR A 6 8.10 -18.10 -7.37
N GLY A 7 7.58 -17.22 -6.52
CA GLY A 7 8.37 -16.49 -5.52
C GLY A 7 8.97 -15.18 -6.06
N PRO A 8 10.26 -14.89 -5.79
CA PRO A 8 10.91 -13.68 -6.31
C PRO A 8 11.06 -13.74 -7.83
N GLY A 9 11.11 -12.56 -8.48
CA GLY A 9 11.34 -12.45 -9.92
C GLY A 9 10.07 -12.42 -10.79
N THR A 10 8.85 -12.46 -10.22
CA THR A 10 7.59 -12.29 -10.98
C THR A 10 7.53 -10.97 -11.76
N GLY A 11 8.20 -9.94 -11.26
CA GLY A 11 8.42 -8.66 -11.93
C GLY A 11 9.64 -7.94 -11.37
N LEU A 12 10.24 -7.08 -12.19
CA LEU A 12 11.51 -6.40 -11.90
C LEU A 12 11.45 -4.92 -12.29
N ASP A 13 11.94 -4.05 -11.40
CA ASP A 13 12.14 -2.64 -11.70
C ASP A 13 13.43 -2.46 -12.52
N CYS A 14 13.42 -1.53 -13.47
CA CYS A 14 14.57 -1.25 -14.33
C CYS A 14 15.32 0.01 -13.87
N ILE A 15 16.41 0.35 -14.56
CA ILE A 15 17.24 1.52 -14.25
C ILE A 15 16.49 2.87 -14.28
N HIS A 16 15.32 2.93 -14.93
CA HIS A 16 14.53 4.16 -15.02
C HIS A 16 13.52 4.32 -13.88
N HIS A 17 13.33 3.32 -13.01
CA HIS A 17 12.41 3.38 -11.88
C HIS A 17 10.99 3.87 -12.22
N SER A 18 10.51 3.53 -13.42
CA SER A 18 9.23 3.99 -14.00
C SER A 18 8.18 2.88 -14.07
N GLY A 19 8.20 1.98 -13.07
CA GLY A 19 7.31 0.83 -12.97
C GLY A 19 8.03 -0.50 -13.01
N ILE A 20 7.30 -1.55 -12.63
CA ILE A 20 7.80 -2.91 -12.52
C ILE A 20 7.42 -3.66 -13.80
N HIS A 21 8.41 -4.11 -14.56
CA HIS A 21 8.18 -4.97 -15.72
C HIS A 21 7.80 -6.38 -15.27
N TYR A 22 6.81 -6.98 -15.92
CA TYR A 22 6.41 -8.36 -15.65
C TYR A 22 6.43 -9.23 -16.91
N TRP A 23 6.62 -10.53 -16.71
CA TRP A 23 6.78 -11.52 -17.77
C TRP A 23 5.42 -11.87 -18.42
N ALA A 24 4.97 -11.05 -19.37
CA ALA A 24 3.67 -11.24 -20.05
C ALA A 24 3.55 -12.55 -20.86
N ASP A 25 4.67 -13.23 -21.09
CA ASP A 25 4.76 -14.56 -21.67
C ASP A 25 4.53 -15.69 -20.63
N TYR A 26 4.66 -15.39 -19.34
CA TYR A 26 4.39 -16.29 -18.22
C TYR A 26 3.07 -16.01 -17.51
N TYR A 27 2.55 -14.78 -17.63
CA TYR A 27 1.36 -14.34 -16.90
C TYR A 27 0.41 -13.55 -17.80
N ILE A 28 -0.89 -13.81 -17.65
CA ILE A 28 -1.92 -12.81 -17.98
C ILE A 28 -2.18 -12.04 -16.69
N VAL A 29 -2.08 -10.71 -16.76
CA VAL A 29 -2.33 -9.81 -15.64
C VAL A 29 -3.51 -8.91 -15.99
N GLU A 30 -4.52 -8.93 -15.14
CA GLU A 30 -5.70 -8.09 -15.20
C GLU A 30 -5.70 -7.14 -13.99
N PHE A 31 -6.30 -5.96 -14.15
CA PHE A 31 -6.55 -5.02 -13.05
C PHE A 31 -8.06 -4.84 -12.95
N LEU A 32 -8.64 -5.32 -11.86
CA LEU A 32 -10.10 -5.35 -11.67
C LEU A 32 -10.50 -4.50 -10.48
N ASP A 33 -11.69 -3.92 -10.54
CA ASP A 33 -12.31 -3.35 -9.35
C ASP A 33 -12.56 -4.48 -8.33
N PRO A 34 -12.12 -4.33 -7.06
CA PRO A 34 -12.14 -5.42 -6.08
C PRO A 34 -13.55 -5.86 -5.66
N ASP A 35 -14.55 -4.99 -5.84
CA ASP A 35 -15.95 -5.20 -5.45
C ASP A 35 -16.77 -5.76 -6.61
N THR A 36 -16.67 -5.13 -7.79
CA THR A 36 -17.45 -5.50 -8.98
C THR A 36 -16.79 -6.60 -9.80
N LEU A 37 -15.47 -6.77 -9.68
CA LEU A 37 -14.64 -7.69 -10.47
C LEU A 37 -14.63 -7.39 -11.98
N GLU A 38 -15.04 -6.19 -12.35
CA GLU A 38 -14.94 -5.68 -13.71
C GLU A 38 -13.59 -5.00 -13.97
N PRO A 39 -13.06 -5.02 -15.20
CA PRO A 39 -11.81 -4.33 -15.53
C PRO A 39 -11.90 -2.83 -15.25
N VAL A 40 -10.89 -2.28 -14.58
CA VAL A 40 -10.77 -0.83 -14.39
C VAL A 40 -10.30 -0.17 -15.70
N PRO A 41 -10.57 1.13 -15.92
CA PRO A 41 -10.02 1.86 -17.05
C PRO A 41 -8.48 1.81 -17.08
N GLU A 42 -7.88 1.94 -18.26
CA GLU A 42 -6.42 1.89 -18.40
C GLU A 42 -5.75 2.99 -17.56
N GLY A 43 -4.78 2.59 -16.73
CA GLY A 43 -4.05 3.50 -15.84
C GLY A 43 -4.73 3.78 -14.49
N GLU A 44 -5.97 3.29 -14.28
CA GLU A 44 -6.64 3.37 -12.99
C GLU A 44 -6.19 2.26 -12.04
N ILE A 45 -6.34 2.52 -10.73
CA ILE A 45 -5.99 1.56 -9.67
C ILE A 45 -7.02 0.43 -9.65
N GLY A 46 -6.54 -0.81 -9.63
CA GLY A 46 -7.34 -2.01 -9.45
C GLY A 46 -6.59 -3.10 -8.69
N GLU A 47 -7.31 -4.16 -8.31
CA GLU A 47 -6.74 -5.38 -7.77
C GLU A 47 -6.07 -6.18 -8.89
N MET A 48 -4.80 -6.54 -8.70
CA MET A 48 -4.07 -7.38 -9.62
C MET A 48 -4.63 -8.81 -9.58
N VAL A 49 -5.07 -9.30 -10.74
CA VAL A 49 -5.53 -10.67 -10.94
C VAL A 49 -4.63 -11.36 -11.95
N VAL A 50 -4.13 -12.55 -11.59
CA VAL A 50 -3.08 -13.22 -12.37
C VAL A 50 -3.52 -14.61 -12.82
N THR A 51 -3.28 -14.91 -14.09
CA THR A 51 -3.35 -16.27 -14.64
C THR A 51 -1.96 -16.72 -15.07
N THR A 52 -1.50 -17.87 -14.59
CA THR A 52 -0.19 -18.43 -14.95
C THR A 52 -0.29 -19.24 -16.24
N LEU A 53 0.56 -18.94 -17.22
CA LEU A 53 0.55 -19.58 -18.54
C LEU A 53 1.47 -20.80 -18.66
N ARG A 54 2.49 -20.89 -17.80
CA ARG A 54 3.55 -21.91 -17.87
C ARG A 54 3.66 -22.79 -16.63
N LYS A 55 2.73 -22.64 -15.66
CA LYS A 55 2.78 -23.37 -14.40
C LYS A 55 1.99 -24.67 -14.50
N GLU A 56 2.67 -25.80 -14.55
CA GLU A 56 2.03 -27.09 -14.82
C GLU A 56 1.47 -27.76 -13.55
N ALA A 57 2.23 -27.77 -12.45
CA ALA A 57 1.84 -28.52 -11.25
C ALA A 57 0.66 -27.88 -10.49
N ALA A 58 0.59 -26.56 -10.48
CA ALA A 58 -0.45 -25.79 -9.80
C ALA A 58 -0.76 -24.51 -10.58
N PRO A 59 -1.42 -24.62 -11.75
CA PRO A 59 -1.82 -23.47 -12.54
C PRO A 59 -2.83 -22.63 -11.76
N LEU A 60 -2.68 -21.32 -11.86
CA LEU A 60 -3.59 -20.34 -11.31
C LEU A 60 -4.37 -19.71 -12.46
N VAL A 61 -5.71 -19.68 -12.33
CA VAL A 61 -6.61 -19.05 -13.29
C VAL A 61 -7.36 -17.95 -12.57
N ARG A 62 -7.20 -16.71 -13.04
CA ARG A 62 -7.74 -15.48 -12.44
C ARG A 62 -7.57 -15.44 -10.92
N TYR A 63 -6.36 -15.73 -10.45
CA TYR A 63 -6.03 -15.69 -9.04
C TYR A 63 -5.98 -14.24 -8.55
N ARG A 64 -6.83 -13.96 -7.56
CA ARG A 64 -6.93 -12.68 -6.87
C ARG A 64 -5.76 -12.52 -5.90
N THR A 65 -4.77 -11.72 -6.28
CA THR A 65 -3.60 -11.45 -5.44
C THR A 65 -3.95 -10.62 -4.20
N ARG A 66 -5.09 -9.89 -4.28
CA ARG A 66 -5.47 -8.82 -3.37
C ARG A 66 -4.56 -7.61 -3.41
N ASP A 67 -3.49 -7.58 -4.20
CA ASP A 67 -2.59 -6.43 -4.26
C ASP A 67 -3.17 -5.35 -5.18
N LEU A 68 -3.15 -4.09 -4.72
CA LEU A 68 -3.66 -2.93 -5.46
C LEU A 68 -2.53 -2.22 -6.19
N THR A 69 -2.71 -2.04 -7.49
CA THR A 69 -1.77 -1.33 -8.38
C THR A 69 -2.51 -0.94 -9.66
N ARG A 70 -1.79 -0.44 -10.66
CA ARG A 70 -2.33 -0.08 -11.97
C ARG A 70 -1.38 -0.50 -13.07
N ALA A 71 -1.93 -0.69 -14.27
CA ALA A 71 -1.12 -0.74 -15.49
C ALA A 71 -0.44 0.62 -15.72
N ILE A 72 0.83 0.61 -16.12
CA ILE A 72 1.52 1.81 -16.60
C ILE A 72 1.50 1.76 -18.13
N PRO A 73 0.73 2.63 -18.80
CA PRO A 73 0.64 2.62 -20.26
C PRO A 73 1.94 3.12 -20.90
N GLY A 74 2.10 2.76 -22.17
CA GLY A 74 3.23 3.20 -22.98
C GLY A 74 4.53 2.42 -22.76
N LYS A 75 5.50 2.71 -23.63
CA LYS A 75 6.80 2.02 -23.66
C LYS A 75 7.73 2.56 -22.58
N CYS A 76 8.58 1.70 -22.04
CA CYS A 76 9.66 2.13 -21.15
C CYS A 76 10.87 2.58 -21.98
N GLU A 77 11.59 3.58 -21.48
CA GLU A 77 12.83 4.09 -22.07
C GLU A 77 13.97 3.04 -22.06
N CYS A 78 13.87 2.00 -21.22
CA CYS A 78 14.85 0.91 -21.18
C CYS A 78 14.84 0.03 -22.44
N GLY A 79 13.86 0.21 -23.34
CA GLY A 79 13.70 -0.58 -24.56
C GLY A 79 13.02 -1.94 -24.37
N SER A 80 12.71 -2.34 -23.13
CA SER A 80 11.93 -3.54 -22.86
C SER A 80 10.53 -3.44 -23.46
N VAL A 81 10.13 -4.51 -24.15
CA VAL A 81 8.78 -4.65 -24.70
C VAL A 81 7.77 -5.15 -23.66
N LEU A 82 8.24 -5.56 -22.48
CA LEU A 82 7.39 -6.12 -21.45
C LEU A 82 6.54 -5.01 -20.80
N PRO A 83 5.24 -5.26 -20.58
CA PRO A 83 4.36 -4.32 -19.91
C PRO A 83 4.81 -4.04 -18.47
N ARG A 84 4.29 -2.96 -17.91
CA ARG A 84 4.63 -2.46 -16.57
C ARG A 84 3.40 -2.28 -15.72
N HIS A 85 3.56 -2.49 -14.43
CA HIS A 85 2.61 -2.05 -13.41
C HIS A 85 3.30 -1.13 -12.40
N ASP A 86 2.50 -0.34 -11.68
CA ASP A 86 3.00 0.57 -10.65
C ASP A 86 3.37 -0.18 -9.35
N ARG A 87 4.00 0.51 -8.41
CA ARG A 87 4.23 -0.03 -7.06
C ARG A 87 2.91 -0.36 -6.39
N PHE A 88 2.92 -1.36 -5.52
CA PHE A 88 1.71 -1.77 -4.81
C PHE A 88 1.33 -0.73 -3.75
N LEU A 89 0.06 -0.31 -3.75
CA LEU A 89 -0.51 0.62 -2.79
C LEU A 89 -0.97 -0.06 -1.50
N GLY A 90 -0.86 -1.38 -1.41
CA GLY A 90 -1.38 -2.20 -0.33
C GLY A 90 -2.26 -3.30 -0.87
N ARG A 91 -3.06 -3.89 0.02
CA ARG A 91 -3.99 -4.96 -0.36
C ARG A 91 -5.45 -4.54 -0.20
N SER A 92 -6.32 -5.09 -1.04
CA SER A 92 -7.76 -4.91 -1.01
C SER A 92 -8.41 -5.52 0.24
N ASP A 93 -7.79 -6.56 0.83
CA ASP A 93 -8.24 -7.15 2.10
C ASP A 93 -7.72 -6.42 3.36
N ASP A 94 -6.69 -5.58 3.21
CA ASP A 94 -6.20 -4.70 4.28
C ASP A 94 -6.90 -3.32 4.27
N MET A 95 -7.84 -3.10 3.35
CA MET A 95 -8.63 -1.87 3.24
C MET A 95 -9.53 -1.68 4.47
N PHE A 96 -9.62 -0.44 4.96
CA PHE A 96 -10.61 -0.07 5.96
C PHE A 96 -11.40 1.16 5.52
N ILE A 97 -12.66 1.22 5.98
CA ILE A 97 -13.55 2.35 5.72
C ILE A 97 -13.56 3.23 6.95
N ILE A 98 -13.27 4.52 6.81
CA ILE A 98 -13.47 5.50 7.87
C ILE A 98 -14.24 6.70 7.34
N ARG A 99 -15.36 7.02 8.00
CA ARG A 99 -16.23 8.15 7.63
C ARG A 99 -16.58 8.16 6.13
N ALA A 100 -16.96 7.00 5.60
CA ALA A 100 -17.32 6.75 4.20
C ALA A 100 -16.18 6.92 3.17
N VAL A 101 -14.92 6.97 3.60
CA VAL A 101 -13.75 6.97 2.72
C VAL A 101 -13.05 5.62 2.81
N ASN A 102 -12.78 5.02 1.64
CA ASN A 102 -11.96 3.82 1.52
C ASN A 102 -10.49 4.22 1.67
N VAL A 103 -9.81 3.65 2.67
CA VAL A 103 -8.41 3.94 2.95
C VAL A 103 -7.60 2.65 2.89
N TYR A 104 -6.50 2.70 2.14
CA TYR A 104 -5.54 1.60 2.05
C TYR A 104 -4.30 1.93 2.90
N PRO A 105 -3.80 0.99 3.72
CA PRO A 105 -2.63 1.25 4.56
C PRO A 105 -1.40 1.74 3.78
N GLY A 106 -1.18 1.27 2.55
CA GLY A 106 -0.04 1.74 1.76
C GLY A 106 -0.20 3.17 1.20
N GLN A 107 -1.41 3.75 1.18
CA GLN A 107 -1.55 5.20 0.96
C GLN A 107 -0.97 5.98 2.15
N ILE A 108 -1.22 5.51 3.37
CA ILE A 108 -0.64 6.12 4.58
C ILE A 108 0.88 5.93 4.59
N ASP A 109 1.36 4.73 4.25
CA ASP A 109 2.80 4.44 4.07
C ASP A 109 3.45 5.42 3.07
N HIS A 110 2.83 5.59 1.89
CA HIS A 110 3.33 6.49 0.87
C HIS A 110 3.41 7.94 1.37
N VAL A 111 2.36 8.45 2.00
CA VAL A 111 2.33 9.78 2.60
C VAL A 111 3.46 9.95 3.61
N LEU A 112 3.61 9.00 4.54
CA LEU A 112 4.65 9.05 5.58
C LEU A 112 6.05 8.98 4.97
N SER A 113 6.25 8.18 3.91
CA SER A 113 7.54 8.06 3.22
C SER A 113 8.02 9.35 2.55
N CYS A 114 7.12 10.29 2.29
CA CYS A 114 7.44 11.60 1.72
C CYS A 114 7.74 12.68 2.78
N ILE A 115 7.62 12.37 4.07
CA ILE A 115 7.83 13.31 5.16
C ILE A 115 9.22 13.08 5.77
N GLU A 116 10.07 14.11 5.74
CA GLU A 116 11.37 14.08 6.41
C GLU A 116 11.21 13.95 7.94
N ASP A 117 12.21 13.36 8.59
CA ASP A 117 12.26 13.12 10.04
C ASP A 117 11.23 12.12 10.59
N VAL A 118 10.47 11.44 9.71
CA VAL A 118 9.54 10.38 10.07
C VAL A 118 10.17 9.01 9.78
N GLY A 119 10.00 8.07 10.71
CA GLY A 119 10.46 6.70 10.58
C GLY A 119 9.57 5.85 9.67
N SER A 120 10.05 4.68 9.28
CA SER A 120 9.29 3.74 8.43
C SER A 120 8.23 2.94 9.19
N GLU A 121 8.28 2.92 10.53
CA GLU A 121 7.37 2.13 11.34
C GLU A 121 6.17 2.96 11.80
N TYR A 122 4.98 2.45 11.50
CA TYR A 122 3.72 3.06 11.90
C TYR A 122 2.64 2.02 12.21
N GLN A 123 1.59 2.47 12.88
CA GLN A 123 0.35 1.73 13.14
C GLN A 123 -0.85 2.66 12.99
N ILE A 124 -1.94 2.13 12.43
CA ILE A 124 -3.23 2.80 12.27
C ILE A 124 -4.17 2.21 13.30
N HIS A 125 -4.66 3.02 14.22
CA HIS A 125 -5.64 2.64 15.24
C HIS A 125 -6.97 3.29 14.92
N ILE A 126 -8.02 2.48 14.83
CA ILE A 126 -9.38 2.93 14.53
C ILE A 126 -10.24 2.56 15.72
N GLU A 127 -10.94 3.55 16.26
CA GLU A 127 -11.80 3.38 17.44
C GLU A 127 -13.11 4.12 17.25
N ARG A 128 -14.20 3.55 17.79
CA ARG A 128 -15.47 4.25 17.91
C ARG A 128 -15.59 4.80 19.33
N LYS A 129 -15.64 6.12 19.46
CA LYS A 129 -15.78 6.77 20.78
C LYS A 129 -17.24 6.79 21.24
N PRO A 130 -17.51 7.05 22.53
CA PRO A 130 -18.88 7.09 23.08
C PRO A 130 -19.81 8.12 22.42
N ASP A 131 -19.26 9.10 21.69
CA ASP A 131 -20.04 10.06 20.91
C ASP A 131 -20.56 9.49 19.57
N GLY A 132 -20.30 8.20 19.31
CA GLY A 132 -20.74 7.48 18.12
C GLY A 132 -19.90 7.75 16.88
N LYS A 133 -18.80 8.50 16.98
CA LYS A 133 -17.94 8.84 15.83
C LYS A 133 -16.73 7.92 15.74
N ASP A 134 -16.29 7.71 14.50
CA ASP A 134 -15.09 6.95 14.18
C ASP A 134 -13.86 7.87 14.18
N TYR A 135 -12.88 7.52 15.01
CA TYR A 135 -11.59 8.20 15.14
C TYR A 135 -10.49 7.32 14.56
N MET A 136 -9.54 7.96 13.84
CA MET A 136 -8.32 7.34 13.35
C MET A 136 -7.14 8.04 13.97
N THR A 137 -6.29 7.24 14.61
CA THR A 137 -5.02 7.69 15.19
C THR A 137 -3.89 6.97 14.46
N VAL A 138 -2.99 7.73 13.86
CA VAL A 138 -1.78 7.19 13.23
C VAL A 138 -0.63 7.35 14.21
N LYS A 139 -0.16 6.22 14.74
CA LYS A 139 1.07 6.15 15.52
C LYS A 139 2.23 5.97 14.57
N VAL A 140 3.23 6.83 14.62
CA VAL A 140 4.39 6.73 13.74
C VAL A 140 5.67 7.03 14.51
N GLU A 141 6.71 6.26 14.25
CA GLU A 141 8.01 6.50 14.87
C GLU A 141 8.66 7.77 14.29
N ARG A 142 9.36 8.49 15.16
CA ARG A 142 10.30 9.52 14.72
C ARG A 142 11.50 8.89 14.00
N GLY A 143 12.07 9.62 13.06
CA GLY A 143 13.33 9.27 12.40
C GLY A 143 14.50 9.11 13.38
N LEU A 144 15.45 8.24 13.03
CA LEU A 144 16.64 7.99 13.84
C LEU A 144 17.46 9.28 14.02
N GLY A 145 17.80 9.61 15.26
CA GLY A 145 18.58 10.81 15.59
C GLY A 145 17.79 12.12 15.67
N CYS A 146 16.46 12.08 15.46
CA CYS A 146 15.60 13.25 15.58
C CYS A 146 15.17 13.51 17.04
N SER A 147 15.02 14.78 17.42
CA SER A 147 14.71 15.22 18.79
C SER A 147 13.20 15.13 19.11
N PRO A 148 12.80 14.78 20.36
CA PRO A 148 11.40 14.88 20.80
C PRO A 148 10.81 16.29 20.77
N GLU A 149 11.66 17.31 20.75
CA GLU A 149 11.22 18.71 20.66
C GLU A 149 10.48 19.00 19.34
N ASP A 150 10.78 18.22 18.28
CA ASP A 150 10.13 18.35 16.97
C ASP A 150 8.79 17.62 16.87
N ASP A 151 8.40 16.80 17.85
CA ASP A 151 7.22 15.93 17.75
C ASP A 151 5.93 16.70 17.48
N ALA A 152 5.77 17.88 18.10
CA ALA A 152 4.60 18.72 17.88
C ALA A 152 4.55 19.26 16.43
N ARG A 153 5.70 19.51 15.81
CA ARG A 153 5.80 19.93 14.40
C ARG A 153 5.50 18.74 13.48
N LEU A 154 6.11 17.59 13.74
CA LEU A 154 5.92 16.35 12.96
C LEU A 154 4.47 15.90 12.99
N LYS A 155 3.85 15.86 14.17
CA LYS A 155 2.43 15.55 14.35
C LYS A 155 1.54 16.38 13.41
N ARG A 156 1.67 17.72 13.46
CA ARG A 156 0.87 18.62 12.60
C ARG A 156 1.14 18.41 11.11
N MET A 157 2.38 18.10 10.75
CA MET A 157 2.77 17.86 9.36
C MET A 157 2.15 16.56 8.84
N VAL A 158 2.24 15.47 9.60
CA VAL A 158 1.62 14.17 9.27
C VAL A 158 0.11 14.31 9.12
N GLU A 159 -0.56 14.93 10.10
CA GLU A 159 -2.02 15.15 10.04
C GLU A 159 -2.44 15.95 8.80
N LYS A 160 -1.66 16.97 8.45
CA LYS A 160 -1.92 17.82 7.28
C LYS A 160 -1.75 17.05 5.98
N GLU A 161 -0.66 16.32 5.81
CA GLU A 161 -0.38 15.58 4.57
C GLU A 161 -1.33 14.39 4.40
N ILE A 162 -1.68 13.67 5.47
CA ILE A 162 -2.69 12.61 5.42
C ILE A 162 -4.04 13.20 5.02
N LYS A 163 -4.47 14.31 5.64
CA LYS A 163 -5.73 14.96 5.26
C LYS A 163 -5.74 15.41 3.80
N LYS A 164 -4.62 15.90 3.29
CA LYS A 164 -4.48 16.39 1.92
C LYS A 164 -4.51 15.28 0.87
N GLN A 165 -3.84 14.16 1.12
CA GLN A 165 -3.69 13.08 0.13
C GLN A 165 -4.74 11.97 0.28
N VAL A 166 -5.15 11.65 1.50
CA VAL A 166 -6.10 10.57 1.82
C VAL A 166 -7.52 11.10 2.04
N MET A 167 -7.70 12.42 2.16
CA MET A 167 -9.00 13.08 2.35
C MET A 167 -9.71 12.72 3.67
N VAL A 168 -8.96 12.19 4.65
CA VAL A 168 -9.45 11.82 5.98
C VAL A 168 -8.64 12.54 7.05
N SER A 169 -9.32 13.24 7.96
CA SER A 169 -8.64 13.78 9.15
C SER A 169 -8.31 12.65 10.14
N CYS A 170 -7.09 12.64 10.66
CA CYS A 170 -6.65 11.78 11.75
C CYS A 170 -6.05 12.58 12.90
N ASP A 171 -5.89 11.94 14.04
CA ASP A 171 -4.92 12.34 15.07
C ASP A 171 -3.60 11.63 14.79
N CYS A 172 -2.48 12.24 15.16
CA CYS A 172 -1.17 11.62 15.07
C CYS A 172 -0.45 11.56 16.43
N ASP A 173 0.16 10.42 16.70
CA ASP A 173 0.96 10.15 17.90
C ASP A 173 2.40 9.82 17.44
N ILE A 174 3.35 10.71 17.77
CA ILE A 174 4.75 10.51 17.40
C ILE A 174 5.41 9.69 18.51
N CYS A 175 5.85 8.48 18.17
CA CYS A 175 6.55 7.59 19.08
C CYS A 175 8.06 7.76 18.95
N GLY A 176 8.80 7.37 19.98
CA GLY A 176 10.26 7.29 19.90
C GLY A 176 10.72 6.27 18.84
N TYR A 177 11.91 6.48 18.30
CA TYR A 177 12.51 5.52 17.37
C TYR A 177 12.65 4.13 18.03
N GLY A 178 12.11 3.09 17.39
CA GLY A 178 12.11 1.71 17.88
C GLY A 178 11.13 1.40 19.01
N GLU A 179 10.18 2.29 19.30
CA GLU A 179 9.15 2.07 20.33
C GLU A 179 8.01 1.16 19.84
N LEU A 180 7.70 1.16 18.53
CA LEU A 180 6.66 0.30 17.99
C LEU A 180 7.14 -1.15 17.87
N PRO A 181 6.27 -2.13 18.16
CA PRO A 181 6.64 -3.55 18.13
C PRO A 181 6.99 -3.99 16.71
N ARG A 182 8.15 -4.65 16.58
CA ARG A 182 8.58 -5.29 15.34
C ARG A 182 8.06 -6.72 15.27
N SER A 183 7.72 -7.17 14.06
CA SER A 183 7.35 -8.55 13.79
C SER A 183 8.43 -9.21 12.92
N GLU A 184 8.74 -10.48 13.20
CA GLU A 184 9.51 -11.33 12.26
C GLU A 184 8.69 -11.73 11.01
N ARG A 185 7.37 -11.48 11.03
CA ARG A 185 6.43 -11.71 9.92
C ARG A 185 5.90 -10.39 9.38
N LYS A 186 4.89 -10.43 8.50
CA LYS A 186 4.19 -9.24 8.02
C LYS A 186 3.64 -8.45 9.22
N THR A 187 4.16 -7.23 9.43
CA THR A 187 3.70 -6.33 10.49
C THR A 187 2.23 -6.00 10.29
N LYS A 188 1.40 -6.28 11.30
CA LYS A 188 0.01 -5.83 11.33
C LYS A 188 0.00 -4.31 11.52
N ARG A 189 -0.38 -3.58 10.48
CA ARG A 189 -0.43 -2.10 10.50
C ARG A 189 -1.75 -1.55 10.99
N VAL A 190 -2.88 -2.25 10.81
CA VAL A 190 -4.22 -1.74 11.15
C VAL A 190 -4.80 -2.46 12.38
N PHE A 191 -5.25 -1.67 13.36
CA PHE A 191 -5.92 -2.11 14.57
C PHE A 191 -7.31 -1.47 14.64
N ASP A 192 -8.32 -2.23 14.24
CA ASP A 192 -9.71 -1.78 14.26
C ASP A 192 -10.40 -2.26 15.55
N ARG A 193 -10.91 -1.32 16.35
CA ARG A 193 -11.59 -1.53 17.63
C ARG A 193 -12.94 -0.80 17.65
N ARG A 194 -13.66 -0.81 16.51
CA ARG A 194 -15.01 -0.23 16.40
C ARG A 194 -16.13 -1.15 16.89
N GLU A 195 -15.81 -2.41 17.20
CA GLU A 195 -16.72 -3.37 17.85
C GLU A 195 -16.97 -3.05 19.33
#